data_AF-A0A7W1V2R5-F1
#
_entry.id   AF-A0A7W1V2R5-F1
#
_cell.length_a   1.000
_cell.length_b   1.000
_cell.length_c   1.000
_cell.angle_alpha   90.00
_cell.angle_beta   90.00
_cell.angle_gamma   90.00
#
_symmetry.space_group_name_H-M   'P 1'
#
loop_
_entity.id
_entity.type
_entity.pdbx_description
1 polymer ?
#
loop_
_entity_poly.entity_id
_entity_poly.type
_entity_poly.pdbx_seq_one_letter_code
_entity_poly.pdbx_strand_id
1 'polypeptide(L)'
;MRDWTDIGFSSIYYLLAKLRDRGLITEIGPPRGVGRGKARRVFAPTADGRQACARAAEAAVAELRPVFPPILIGLANQPVIPPERLPAALAHRAAALAERVAVIRRAADAQPHVPCFVRAIFDYSLNQLEAEQQWLSTYRAELADSPNRQGTGP
;
A
#
# COMPACT_ATOMS: atom_id res chain seq x y z
N MET A 1 5.45 1.62 -8.41
CA MET A 1 5.65 1.62 -6.94
C MET A 1 5.08 2.89 -6.33
N ARG A 2 3.78 3.13 -6.57
CA ARG A 2 3.02 4.22 -5.95
C ARG A 2 1.93 3.71 -5.00
N ASP A 3 1.80 2.39 -4.85
CA ASP A 3 0.63 1.77 -4.23
C ASP A 3 0.93 1.22 -2.82
N TRP A 4 1.93 1.79 -2.14
CA TRP A 4 2.14 1.59 -0.71
C TRP A 4 1.47 2.70 0.12
N THR A 5 0.90 3.71 -0.53
CA THR A 5 0.13 4.78 0.10
C THR A 5 -1.01 5.19 -0.81
N ASP A 6 -2.21 5.33 -0.25
CA ASP A 6 -3.39 5.76 -1.01
C ASP A 6 -3.42 7.30 -1.11
N ILE A 7 -2.59 7.83 -2.02
CA ILE A 7 -2.55 9.26 -2.33
C ILE A 7 -2.88 9.44 -3.81
N GLY A 8 -4.14 9.77 -4.09
CA GLY A 8 -4.58 10.17 -5.42
C GLY A 8 -3.88 11.45 -5.90
N PHE A 9 -3.60 11.54 -7.21
CA PHE A 9 -2.91 12.70 -7.80
C PHE A 9 -3.65 14.02 -7.51
N SER A 10 -4.98 14.01 -7.57
CA SER A 10 -5.83 15.18 -7.26
C SER A 10 -5.69 15.62 -5.79
N SER A 11 -5.43 14.68 -4.87
CA SER A 11 -5.26 14.96 -3.45
C SER A 11 -3.93 15.66 -3.14
N ILE A 12 -2.92 15.56 -4.02
CA ILE A 12 -1.60 16.18 -3.80
C ILE A 12 -1.73 17.70 -3.69
N TYR A 13 -2.50 18.35 -4.57
CA TYR A 13 -2.66 19.80 -4.54
C TYR A 13 -3.38 20.29 -3.28
N TYR A 14 -4.40 19.54 -2.85
CA TYR A 14 -5.10 19.80 -1.60
C TYR A 14 -4.16 19.66 -0.39
N LEU A 15 -3.33 18.61 -0.36
CA LEU A 15 -2.34 18.39 0.70
C LEU A 15 -1.27 19.49 0.70
N LEU A 16 -0.76 19.92 -0.46
CA LEU A 16 0.19 21.02 -0.57
C LEU A 16 -0.41 22.33 -0.03
N ALA A 17 -1.67 22.65 -0.37
CA ALA A 17 -2.35 23.82 0.16
C ALA A 17 -2.44 23.76 1.70
N LYS A 18 -2.90 22.62 2.26
CA LYS A 18 -2.95 22.42 3.72
C LYS A 18 -1.60 22.54 4.41
N LEU A 19 -0.54 21.96 3.84
CA LEU A 19 0.80 22.02 4.40
C LEU A 19 1.31 23.46 4.41
N ARG A 20 1.03 24.24 3.36
CA ARG A 20 1.39 25.65 3.28
C ARG A 20 0.61 26.48 4.29
N ASP A 21 -0.70 26.28 4.38
CA ASP A 21 -1.57 27.02 5.30
C ASP A 21 -1.21 26.74 6.77
N ARG A 22 -0.60 25.58 7.05
CA ARG A 22 -0.01 25.21 8.34
C ARG A 22 1.44 25.68 8.54
N GLY A 23 2.03 26.38 7.58
CA GLY A 23 3.43 26.84 7.64
C GLY A 23 4.49 25.73 7.54
N LEU A 24 4.12 24.51 7.12
CA LEU A 24 5.03 23.36 7.02
C LEU A 24 5.81 23.34 5.70
N ILE A 25 5.29 23.99 4.67
CA ILE A 25 6.00 24.21 3.40
C ILE A 25 5.87 25.67 2.99
N THR A 26 6.80 26.13 2.15
CA THR A 26 6.75 27.45 1.52
C THR A 26 6.92 27.34 0.02
N GLU A 27 6.34 28.26 -0.74
CA GLU A 27 6.55 28.34 -2.18
C GLU A 27 7.90 29.03 -2.45
N ILE A 28 8.76 28.36 -3.21
CA ILE A 28 9.99 28.91 -3.73
C ILE A 28 9.81 29.22 -5.22
N GLY A 29 10.30 30.37 -5.66
CA GLY A 29 10.26 30.76 -7.07
C GLY A 29 10.97 29.74 -7.97
N PRO A 30 10.73 29.76 -9.29
CA PRO A 30 11.41 28.85 -10.20
C PRO A 30 12.94 29.00 -10.07
N PRO A 31 13.72 27.93 -10.30
CA PRO A 31 15.17 28.02 -10.34
C PRO A 31 15.60 29.17 -11.27
N ARG A 32 16.61 29.95 -10.86
CA ARG A 32 17.16 31.03 -11.70
C ARG A 32 17.54 30.45 -13.07
N GLY A 33 16.97 31.02 -14.15
CA GLY A 33 17.30 30.65 -15.53
C GLY A 33 16.22 29.86 -16.30
N VAL A 34 15.08 29.51 -15.70
CA VAL A 34 13.96 28.87 -16.43
C VAL A 34 13.05 29.95 -17.03
N GLY A 35 12.97 30.02 -18.36
CA GLY A 35 12.25 31.04 -19.12
C GLY A 35 10.74 31.15 -18.82
N ARG A 36 10.13 32.25 -19.32
CA ARG A 36 8.71 32.66 -19.15
C ARG A 36 7.71 31.65 -19.74
N GLY A 37 7.58 30.47 -19.12
CA GLY A 37 6.43 29.58 -19.24
C GLY A 37 5.55 29.67 -17.99
N LYS A 38 4.32 29.13 -18.06
CA LYS A 38 3.34 29.06 -16.95
C LYS A 38 4.08 28.69 -15.64
N ALA A 39 4.18 29.64 -14.72
CA ALA A 39 5.09 29.53 -13.57
C ALA A 39 4.81 28.25 -12.78
N ARG A 40 5.74 27.28 -12.85
CA ARG A 40 5.69 26.07 -12.03
C ARG A 40 5.88 26.49 -10.58
N ARG A 41 4.86 26.27 -9.75
CA ARG A 41 4.98 26.43 -8.30
C ARG A 41 5.91 25.33 -7.77
N VAL A 42 6.96 25.73 -7.07
CA VAL A 42 7.90 24.82 -6.42
C VAL A 42 7.76 25.03 -4.93
N PHE A 43 7.74 23.95 -4.15
CA PHE A 43 7.61 24.03 -2.70
C PHE A 43 8.85 23.47 -2.02
N ALA A 44 9.23 24.07 -0.89
CA ALA A 44 10.27 23.56 -0.01
C ALA A 44 9.73 23.41 1.43
N PRO A 45 10.18 22.39 2.18
CA PRO A 45 9.81 22.25 3.59
C PRO A 45 10.44 23.37 4.43
N THR A 46 9.67 23.91 5.38
CA THR A 46 10.19 24.81 6.41
C THR A 46 10.97 24.02 7.47
N ALA A 47 11.61 24.71 8.44
CA ALA A 47 12.23 24.03 9.58
C ALA A 47 11.18 23.23 10.38
N ASP A 48 10.03 23.86 10.66
CA ASP A 48 8.90 23.23 11.33
C ASP A 48 8.33 22.07 10.50
N GLY A 49 8.28 22.21 9.18
CA GLY A 49 7.92 21.13 8.26
C GLY A 49 8.82 19.90 8.37
N ARG A 50 10.14 20.09 8.46
CA ARG A 50 11.10 18.99 8.66
C ARG A 50 10.92 18.33 10.02
N GLN A 51 10.75 19.11 11.08
CA GLN A 51 10.52 18.57 12.42
C GLN A 51 9.19 17.80 12.51
N ALA A 52 8.12 18.34 11.91
CA ALA A 52 6.82 17.68 11.85
C ALA A 52 6.89 16.36 11.05
N CYS A 53 7.62 16.35 9.93
CA CYS A 53 7.88 15.14 9.15
C CYS A 53 8.62 14.09 9.96
N ALA A 54 9.69 14.47 10.67
CA ALA A 54 10.47 13.55 11.51
C ALA A 54 9.61 12.91 12.61
N ARG A 55 8.84 13.72 13.36
CA ARG A 55 7.92 13.20 14.40
C ARG A 55 6.86 12.29 13.83
N ALA A 56 6.28 12.64 12.68
CA ALA A 56 5.26 11.82 12.04
C ALA A 56 5.83 10.49 11.51
N ALA A 57 7.05 10.50 10.98
CA ALA A 57 7.74 9.29 10.54
C ALA A 57 8.09 8.38 11.72
N GLU A 58 8.58 8.93 12.83
CA GLU A 58 8.85 8.19 14.06
C GLU A 58 7.57 7.54 14.61
N ALA A 59 6.49 8.32 14.73
CA ALA A 59 5.19 7.80 15.17
C ALA A 59 4.67 6.68 14.25
N ALA A 60 4.84 6.81 12.92
CA ALA A 60 4.42 5.79 11.98
C ALA A 60 5.21 4.47 12.10
N VAL A 61 6.46 4.52 12.56
CA VAL A 61 7.27 3.33 12.84
C VAL A 61 6.93 2.73 14.21
N ALA A 62 6.73 3.57 15.22
CA ALA A 62 6.54 3.14 16.61
C ALA A 62 5.11 2.67 16.92
N GLU A 63 4.10 3.29 16.30
CA GLU A 63 2.70 3.03 16.62
C GLU A 63 2.14 1.90 15.77
N LEU A 64 1.74 0.81 16.42
CA LEU A 64 0.98 -0.26 15.77
C LEU A 64 -0.41 0.25 15.40
N ARG A 65 -0.67 0.34 14.09
CA ARG A 65 -2.00 0.66 13.55
C ARG A 65 -2.55 -0.56 12.81
N PRO A 66 -3.71 -1.10 13.23
CA PRO A 66 -4.32 -2.22 12.52
C PRO A 66 -4.63 -1.87 11.06
N VAL A 67 -4.27 -2.79 10.17
CA VAL A 67 -4.72 -2.78 8.77
C VAL A 67 -5.81 -3.83 8.65
N PHE A 68 -6.96 -3.46 8.10
CA PHE A 68 -8.11 -4.35 7.94
C PHE A 68 -8.26 -4.76 6.46
N PRO A 69 -7.63 -5.87 6.02
CA PRO A 69 -7.68 -6.26 4.62
C PRO A 69 -9.10 -6.71 4.23
N PRO A 70 -9.67 -6.24 3.11
CA PRO A 70 -11.05 -6.54 2.71
C PRO A 70 -11.39 -8.03 2.57
N ILE A 71 -10.40 -8.90 2.37
CA ILE A 71 -10.61 -10.35 2.38
C ILE A 71 -11.28 -10.83 3.67
N LEU A 72 -10.93 -10.26 4.83
CA LEU A 72 -11.52 -10.67 6.11
C LEU A 72 -13.03 -10.41 6.15
N ILE A 73 -13.48 -9.32 5.52
CA ILE A 73 -14.91 -9.02 5.37
C ILE A 73 -15.55 -10.07 4.46
N GLY A 74 -14.90 -10.41 3.34
CA GLY A 74 -15.37 -11.46 2.43
C GLY A 74 -15.49 -12.83 3.10
N LEU A 75 -14.51 -13.21 3.92
CA LEU A 75 -14.50 -14.47 4.68
C LEU A 75 -15.55 -14.46 5.80
N ALA A 76 -15.69 -13.36 6.53
CA ALA A 76 -16.73 -13.23 7.56
C ALA A 76 -18.14 -13.40 6.99
N ASN A 77 -18.31 -13.09 5.70
CA ASN A 77 -19.56 -13.26 4.97
C ASN A 77 -19.53 -14.44 3.99
N GLN A 78 -18.54 -15.33 4.08
CA GLN A 78 -18.38 -16.46 3.14
C GLN A 78 -19.67 -17.28 2.92
N PRO A 79 -20.51 -17.57 3.94
CA PRO A 79 -21.72 -18.36 3.75
C PRO A 79 -22.73 -17.78 2.74
N VAL A 80 -22.66 -16.48 2.43
CA VAL A 80 -23.54 -15.85 1.42
C VAL A 80 -22.98 -15.96 -0.01
N ILE A 81 -21.73 -16.40 -0.17
CA ILE A 81 -21.10 -16.61 -1.47
C ILE A 81 -21.53 -18.00 -1.96
N PRO A 82 -22.07 -18.13 -3.19
CA PRO A 82 -22.40 -19.43 -3.75
C PRO A 82 -21.18 -20.38 -3.70
N PRO A 83 -21.31 -21.61 -3.17
CA PRO A 83 -20.19 -22.52 -2.94
C PRO A 83 -19.30 -22.76 -4.18
N GLU A 84 -19.90 -22.76 -5.37
CA GLU A 84 -19.21 -22.93 -6.66
C GLU A 84 -18.39 -21.69 -7.07
N ARG A 85 -18.68 -20.52 -6.52
CA ARG A 85 -17.99 -19.25 -6.84
C ARG A 85 -16.82 -18.95 -5.91
N LEU A 86 -16.85 -19.46 -4.68
CA LEU A 86 -15.79 -19.20 -3.70
C LEU A 86 -14.41 -19.68 -4.17
N PRO A 87 -14.23 -20.92 -4.69
CA PRO A 87 -12.94 -21.38 -5.20
C PRO A 87 -12.39 -20.49 -6.32
N ALA A 88 -13.24 -20.04 -7.24
CA ALA A 88 -12.84 -19.15 -8.33
C ALA A 88 -12.41 -17.77 -7.81
N ALA A 89 -13.11 -17.21 -6.82
CA ALA A 89 -12.75 -15.94 -6.19
C ALA A 89 -11.39 -16.02 -5.46
N LEU A 90 -11.15 -17.11 -4.72
CA LEU A 90 -9.87 -17.36 -4.05
C LEU A 90 -8.73 -17.59 -5.04
N ALA A 91 -8.97 -18.30 -6.15
CA ALA A 91 -8.00 -18.48 -7.22
C ALA A 91 -7.65 -17.17 -7.92
N HIS A 92 -8.64 -16.32 -8.20
CA HIS A 92 -8.43 -14.98 -8.75
C HIS A 92 -7.52 -14.14 -7.84
N ARG A 93 -7.78 -14.15 -6.53
CA ARG A 93 -6.93 -13.47 -5.55
C ARG A 93 -5.50 -14.01 -5.52
N ALA A 94 -5.33 -15.33 -5.58
CA ALA A 94 -4.00 -15.95 -5.61
C ALA A 94 -3.19 -15.50 -6.83
N ALA A 95 -3.83 -15.42 -8.01
CA ALA A 95 -3.18 -14.91 -9.22
C ALA A 95 -2.78 -13.42 -9.07
N ALA A 96 -3.67 -12.58 -8.53
CA ALA A 96 -3.39 -11.17 -8.29
C ALA A 96 -2.24 -10.96 -7.28
N LEU A 97 -2.16 -11.77 -6.22
CA LEU A 97 -1.04 -11.75 -5.26
C LEU A 97 0.28 -12.13 -5.94
N ALA A 98 0.28 -13.17 -6.78
CA ALA A 98 1.47 -13.62 -7.50
C ALA A 98 1.99 -12.55 -8.46
N GLU A 99 1.08 -11.91 -9.22
CA GLU A 99 1.42 -10.78 -10.08
C GLU A 99 1.99 -9.62 -9.26
N ARG A 100 1.36 -9.29 -8.13
CA ARG A 100 1.81 -8.19 -7.27
C ARG A 100 3.21 -8.45 -6.71
N VAL A 101 3.50 -9.65 -6.22
CA VAL A 101 4.85 -10.03 -5.76
C VAL A 101 5.85 -9.89 -6.89
N ALA A 102 5.54 -10.36 -8.10
CA ALA A 102 6.44 -10.24 -9.25
C ALA A 102 6.74 -8.78 -9.60
N VAL A 103 5.73 -7.89 -9.54
CA VAL A 103 5.91 -6.45 -9.77
C VAL A 103 6.87 -5.84 -8.72
N ILE A 104 6.68 -6.16 -7.44
CA ILE A 104 7.49 -5.58 -6.37
C ILE A 104 8.93 -6.12 -6.41
N ARG A 105 9.12 -7.42 -6.64
CA ARG A 105 10.45 -8.03 -6.82
C ARG A 105 11.21 -7.38 -7.97
N ARG A 106 10.61 -7.28 -9.17
CA ARG A 106 11.22 -6.58 -10.31
C ARG A 106 11.63 -5.14 -9.99
N ALA A 107 10.81 -4.44 -9.22
CA ALA A 107 11.09 -3.04 -8.87
C ALA A 107 12.20 -2.90 -7.81
N ALA A 108 12.36 -3.89 -6.93
CA ALA A 108 13.49 -3.99 -6.01
C ALA A 108 14.78 -4.37 -6.75
N ASP A 109 14.73 -5.37 -7.63
CA ASP A 109 15.87 -5.84 -8.43
C ASP A 109 16.42 -4.77 -9.37
N ALA A 110 15.55 -3.89 -9.89
CA ALA A 110 15.96 -2.74 -10.71
C ALA A 110 16.74 -1.66 -9.93
N GLN A 111 16.83 -1.78 -8.60
CA GLN A 111 17.41 -0.77 -7.70
C GLN A 111 18.39 -1.40 -6.69
N PRO A 112 19.46 -2.09 -7.12
CA PRO A 112 20.31 -2.91 -6.24
C PRO A 112 21.12 -2.10 -5.21
N HIS A 113 21.34 -0.81 -5.45
CA HIS A 113 22.22 0.04 -4.63
C HIS A 113 21.47 1.09 -3.78
N VAL A 114 20.18 0.88 -3.51
CA VAL A 114 19.42 1.80 -2.66
C VAL A 114 19.85 1.71 -1.18
N PRO A 115 19.63 2.76 -0.37
CA PRO A 115 19.87 2.70 1.07
C PRO A 115 19.11 1.57 1.77
N CYS A 116 19.62 1.13 2.93
CA CYS A 116 19.03 0.03 3.69
C CYS A 116 17.55 0.25 4.03
N PHE A 117 17.17 1.47 4.44
CA PHE A 117 15.79 1.80 4.77
C PHE A 117 14.85 1.68 3.56
N VAL A 118 15.35 1.88 2.33
CA VAL A 118 14.56 1.71 1.11
C VAL A 118 14.36 0.23 0.81
N ARG A 119 15.40 -0.61 0.98
CA ARG A 119 15.26 -2.08 0.89
C ARG A 119 14.23 -2.61 1.89
N ALA A 120 14.27 -2.13 3.13
CA ALA A 120 13.33 -2.54 4.16
C ALA A 120 11.86 -2.31 3.78
N ILE A 121 11.54 -1.27 2.99
CA ILE A 121 10.18 -1.02 2.49
C ILE A 121 9.75 -2.12 1.50
N PHE A 122 10.65 -2.56 0.60
CA PHE A 122 10.39 -3.68 -0.29
C PHE A 122 10.21 -4.98 0.48
N ASP A 123 11.15 -5.27 1.37
CA ASP A 123 11.17 -6.51 2.15
C ASP A 123 9.89 -6.62 2.98
N TYR A 124 9.48 -5.55 3.66
CA TYR A 124 8.22 -5.53 4.41
C TYR A 124 7.02 -5.85 3.51
N SER A 125 6.93 -5.19 2.34
CA SER A 125 5.81 -5.40 1.40
C SER A 125 5.78 -6.82 0.84
N LEU A 126 6.94 -7.39 0.49
CA LEU A 126 7.06 -8.75 -0.01
C LEU A 126 6.67 -9.78 1.05
N ASN A 127 7.17 -9.63 2.27
CA ASN A 127 6.85 -10.54 3.37
C ASN A 127 5.34 -10.57 3.68
N GLN A 128 4.65 -9.42 3.65
CA GLN A 128 3.19 -9.36 3.82
C GLN A 128 2.45 -10.11 2.72
N LEU A 129 2.83 -9.90 1.46
CA LEU A 129 2.20 -10.56 0.31
C LEU A 129 2.48 -12.07 0.28
N GLU A 130 3.70 -12.48 0.61
CA GLU A 130 4.11 -13.89 0.65
C GLU A 130 3.43 -14.64 1.80
N ALA A 131 3.30 -14.01 2.97
CA ALA A 131 2.52 -14.57 4.08
C ALA A 131 1.06 -14.79 3.68
N GLU A 132 0.46 -13.84 2.95
CA GLU A 132 -0.91 -14.01 2.46
C GLU A 132 -1.02 -15.12 1.40
N GLN A 133 -0.06 -15.22 0.47
CA GLN A 133 -0.03 -16.31 -0.50
C GLN A 133 0.06 -17.68 0.18
N GLN A 134 0.92 -17.80 1.19
CA GLN A 134 1.10 -19.03 1.93
C GLN A 134 -0.19 -19.42 2.65
N TRP A 135 -0.81 -18.48 3.38
CA TRP A 135 -2.09 -18.70 4.04
C TRP A 135 -3.19 -19.09 3.05
N LEU A 136 -3.30 -18.38 1.92
CA LEU A 136 -4.33 -18.61 0.92
C LEU A 136 -4.18 -19.98 0.24
N SER A 137 -2.94 -20.42 0.03
CA SER A 137 -2.63 -21.75 -0.49
C SER A 137 -3.12 -22.84 0.46
N THR A 138 -2.77 -22.75 1.75
CA THR A 138 -3.20 -23.68 2.79
C THR A 138 -4.73 -23.71 2.91
N TYR A 139 -5.37 -22.55 3.01
CA TYR A 139 -6.82 -22.44 3.16
C TYR A 139 -7.59 -23.03 1.96
N ARG A 140 -7.10 -22.84 0.74
CA ARG A 140 -7.70 -23.44 -0.46
C ARG A 140 -7.58 -24.96 -0.48
N ALA A 141 -6.48 -25.51 0.01
CA ALA A 141 -6.30 -26.96 0.13
C ALA A 141 -7.29 -27.56 1.14
N GLU A 142 -7.43 -26.93 2.32
CA GLU A 142 -8.40 -27.35 3.34
C GLU A 142 -9.85 -27.38 2.83
N LEU A 143 -10.23 -26.39 2.01
CA LEU A 143 -11.55 -26.34 1.38
C LEU A 143 -11.76 -27.44 0.33
N ALA A 144 -10.72 -27.81 -0.42
CA ALA A 144 -10.78 -28.90 -1.38
C ALA A 144 -10.92 -30.27 -0.69
N ASP A 145 -10.27 -30.44 0.47
CA ASP A 145 -10.31 -31.66 1.27
C ASP A 145 -11.58 -31.80 2.11
N SER A 146 -12.32 -30.71 2.34
CA SER A 146 -13.57 -30.66 3.12
C SER A 146 -14.79 -30.24 2.30
N PRO A 147 -15.18 -30.97 1.23
CA PRO A 147 -16.32 -30.59 0.38
C PRO A 147 -17.68 -30.62 1.10
N ASN A 148 -17.78 -31.23 2.29
CA ASN A 148 -19.06 -31.58 2.92
C ASN A 148 -19.39 -30.85 4.25
N ARG A 149 -18.68 -29.76 4.59
CA ARG A 149 -19.02 -28.92 5.78
C ARG A 149 -19.81 -27.64 5.44
N GLN A 150 -20.21 -27.46 4.19
CA GLN A 150 -21.05 -26.34 3.75
C GLN A 150 -22.52 -26.76 3.73
N GLY A 151 -23.09 -27.01 4.89
CA GLY A 151 -24.49 -27.43 4.97
C GLY A 151 -24.92 -27.81 6.36
N THR A 152 -25.04 -26.81 7.24
CA THR A 152 -26.08 -26.69 8.28
C THR A 152 -25.75 -25.51 9.20
N GLY A 153 -26.41 -24.38 8.97
CA GLY A 153 -26.68 -23.35 9.96
C GLY A 153 -28.20 -23.14 10.00
N PRO A 154 -28.78 -22.89 11.20
CA PRO A 154 -30.18 -23.15 11.54
C PRO A 154 -31.22 -22.41 10.71
#